data_AF-A0A1H9N4B5-F1
#
_entry.id   AF-A0A1H9N4B5-F1
#
_cell.length_a   1.000
_cell.length_b   1.000
_cell.length_c   1.000
_cell.angle_alpha   90.00
_cell.angle_beta   90.00
_cell.angle_gamma   90.00
#
_symmetry.space_group_name_H-M   'P 1'
#
loop_
_entity.id
_entity.type
_entity.pdbx_description
1 polymer ?
#
loop_
_entity_poly.entity_id
_entity_poly.type
_entity_poly.pdbx_seq_one_letter_code
_entity_poly.pdbx_strand_id
1 'polypeptide(L)'
;MTRHTPKFQEEYSAKIPALTLLHHLSWRFLSPEQALSARDGKTSEVVLREVLRSELRKRRYVYAGKERAFSEQAIDNVITELCSPALNEGLGVANEKIYNHLLYGISVKEFVDGKKTNPTLPVIDWDNPANNSFLFTEEYNVQRTGRVDHRRPDIVCFVNGLPLAVIEAKRPDNHGNKGPTIDEGISQNLRNQRNDEIPHLFAYAQLLFSINGADGRYGTQGTPFKFWSRWREEDICEPEFYALKNKTLDESAKATLFTHRPGQDQKWYENLIAGGELAVTEQDRLLISLLSPARLLEMSRYFVLFDKKVGKVV
;
A
#
# COMPACT_ATOMS: atom_id res chain seq x y z
N MET A 1 -24.90 -13.60 7.08
CA MET A 1 -24.47 -12.28 6.55
C MET A 1 -24.34 -11.30 7.70
N THR A 2 -23.19 -11.27 8.37
CA THR A 2 -22.88 -10.23 9.35
C THR A 2 -22.53 -8.96 8.57
N ARG A 3 -23.51 -8.06 8.41
CA ARG A 3 -23.24 -6.69 7.98
C ARG A 3 -22.35 -6.06 9.06
N HIS A 4 -21.06 -6.09 8.82
CA HIS A 4 -20.10 -5.32 9.60
C HIS A 4 -20.32 -3.85 9.20
N THR A 5 -21.28 -3.19 9.85
CA THR A 5 -21.43 -1.74 9.72
C THR A 5 -20.14 -1.13 10.26
N PRO A 6 -19.39 -0.36 9.46
CA PRO A 6 -18.29 0.44 10.00
C PRO A 6 -18.86 1.25 11.16
N LYS A 7 -18.19 1.25 12.32
CA LYS A 7 -18.61 2.14 13.42
C LYS A 7 -18.39 3.56 12.91
N PHE A 8 -19.46 4.29 12.61
CA PHE A 8 -19.45 5.65 12.00
C PHE A 8 -18.32 6.57 12.47
N GLN A 9 -17.91 6.50 13.73
CA GLN A 9 -16.80 7.29 14.25
C GLN A 9 -15.44 6.93 13.63
N GLU A 10 -15.13 5.66 13.38
CA GLU A 10 -13.86 5.19 12.77
C GLU A 10 -13.68 5.72 11.35
N GLU A 11 -14.77 5.67 10.58
CA GLU A 11 -14.87 6.19 9.22
C GLU A 11 -14.45 7.66 9.17
N TYR A 12 -15.05 8.47 10.05
CA TYR A 12 -14.89 9.92 10.07
C TYR A 12 -13.63 10.40 10.77
N SER A 13 -13.23 9.77 11.87
CA SER A 13 -12.07 10.22 12.66
C SER A 13 -10.73 9.83 12.05
N ALA A 14 -10.62 8.64 11.46
CA ALA A 14 -9.34 8.08 11.05
C ALA A 14 -9.27 7.85 9.53
N LYS A 15 -10.25 7.13 8.97
CA LYS A 15 -10.15 6.62 7.60
C LYS A 15 -10.32 7.69 6.53
N ILE A 16 -11.40 8.48 6.54
CA ILE A 16 -11.59 9.55 5.55
C ILE A 16 -10.43 10.56 5.59
N PRO A 17 -9.98 11.07 6.75
CA PRO A 17 -8.80 11.93 6.81
C PRO A 17 -7.53 11.32 6.22
N ALA A 18 -7.29 10.01 6.42
CA ALA A 18 -6.15 9.32 5.82
C ALA A 18 -6.26 9.23 4.29
N LEU A 19 -7.45 8.96 3.76
CA LEU A 19 -7.67 8.84 2.32
C LEU A 19 -7.54 10.18 1.59
N THR A 20 -8.04 11.26 2.17
CA THR A 20 -7.86 12.61 1.60
C THR A 20 -6.40 13.02 1.64
N LEU A 21 -5.69 12.70 2.72
CA LEU A 21 -4.26 12.97 2.85
C LEU A 21 -3.42 12.19 1.83
N LEU A 22 -3.71 10.91 1.61
CA LEU A 22 -3.06 10.12 0.55
C LEU A 22 -3.25 10.76 -0.83
N HIS A 23 -4.45 11.28 -1.13
CA HIS A 23 -4.67 12.03 -2.36
C HIS A 23 -3.81 13.31 -2.42
N HIS A 24 -3.68 14.06 -1.32
CA HIS A 24 -2.81 15.25 -1.28
C HIS A 24 -1.34 14.91 -1.51
N LEU A 25 -0.91 13.72 -1.08
CA LEU A 25 0.40 13.13 -1.34
C LEU A 25 0.56 12.58 -2.77
N SER A 26 -0.39 12.87 -3.67
CA SER A 26 -0.39 12.48 -5.09
C SER A 26 -0.61 10.98 -5.35
N TRP A 27 -1.23 10.28 -4.39
CA TRP A 27 -1.77 8.94 -4.67
C TRP A 27 -3.08 9.04 -5.43
N ARG A 28 -3.29 8.13 -6.38
CA ARG A 28 -4.56 8.04 -7.10
C ARG A 28 -5.46 6.99 -6.48
N PHE A 29 -6.68 7.39 -6.12
CA PHE A 29 -7.66 6.48 -5.55
C PHE A 29 -8.29 5.57 -6.61
N LEU A 30 -8.54 4.32 -6.22
CA LEU A 30 -9.41 3.38 -6.90
C LEU A 30 -10.54 3.00 -5.94
N SER A 31 -11.79 3.05 -6.41
CA SER A 31 -12.90 2.51 -5.64
C SER A 31 -12.70 1.01 -5.36
N PRO A 32 -13.31 0.43 -4.32
CA PRO A 32 -13.21 -1.00 -4.05
C PRO A 32 -13.63 -1.87 -5.25
N GLU A 33 -14.61 -1.41 -6.03
CA GLU A 33 -15.06 -2.07 -7.26
C GLU A 33 -14.01 -1.98 -8.37
N GLN A 34 -13.39 -0.82 -8.59
CA GLN A 34 -12.31 -0.66 -9.56
C GLN A 34 -11.08 -1.49 -9.18
N ALA A 35 -10.73 -1.54 -7.90
CA ALA A 35 -9.64 -2.38 -7.40
C ALA A 35 -9.94 -3.89 -7.54
N LEU A 36 -11.21 -4.30 -7.44
CA LEU A 36 -11.63 -5.67 -7.72
C LEU A 36 -11.62 -5.97 -9.22
N SER A 37 -12.07 -5.04 -10.07
CA SER A 37 -12.02 -5.16 -11.53
C SER A 37 -10.58 -5.28 -12.04
N ALA A 38 -9.64 -4.52 -11.48
CA ALA A 38 -8.21 -4.62 -11.78
C ALA A 38 -7.55 -5.95 -11.33
N ARG A 39 -8.31 -6.81 -10.65
CA ARG A 39 -7.96 -8.19 -10.29
C ARG A 39 -8.80 -9.24 -11.04
N ASP A 40 -9.43 -8.87 -12.15
CA ASP A 40 -10.37 -9.73 -12.90
C ASP A 40 -11.54 -10.25 -12.05
N GLY A 41 -11.95 -9.51 -11.01
CA GLY A 41 -13.00 -9.97 -10.09
C GLY A 41 -12.54 -11.01 -9.05
N LYS A 42 -11.25 -11.34 -9.00
CA LYS A 42 -10.72 -12.42 -8.15
C LYS A 42 -10.27 -11.88 -6.80
N THR A 43 -11.04 -12.20 -5.75
CA THR A 43 -10.68 -11.82 -4.36
C THR A 43 -9.52 -12.64 -3.77
N SER A 44 -9.13 -13.76 -4.39
CA SER A 44 -7.92 -14.53 -4.06
C SER A 44 -6.63 -13.89 -4.56
N GLU A 45 -6.73 -12.95 -5.50
CA GLU A 45 -5.60 -12.19 -6.03
C GLU A 45 -5.44 -10.89 -5.23
N VAL A 46 -4.21 -10.39 -5.11
CA VAL A 46 -3.90 -9.15 -4.38
C VAL A 46 -3.12 -8.13 -5.21
N VAL A 47 -2.69 -8.51 -6.41
CA VAL A 47 -1.95 -7.66 -7.34
C VAL A 47 -2.91 -7.10 -8.39
N LEU A 48 -2.80 -5.81 -8.68
CA LEU A 48 -3.53 -5.17 -9.77
C LEU A 48 -2.80 -5.48 -11.09
N ARG A 49 -3.09 -6.65 -11.66
CA ARG A 49 -2.28 -7.25 -12.75
C ARG A 49 -2.17 -6.36 -13.99
N GLU A 50 -3.27 -5.72 -14.39
CA GLU A 50 -3.28 -4.82 -15.55
C GLU A 50 -2.47 -3.54 -15.30
N VAL A 51 -2.46 -3.02 -14.07
CA VAL A 51 -1.59 -1.90 -13.68
C VAL A 51 -0.13 -2.33 -13.76
N LEU A 52 0.21 -3.46 -13.14
CA LEU A 52 1.57 -4.00 -13.17
C LEU A 52 2.06 -4.17 -14.62
N ARG A 53 1.27 -4.80 -15.48
CA ARG A 53 1.58 -4.95 -16.91
C ARG A 53 1.85 -3.60 -17.59
N SER A 54 0.98 -2.62 -17.38
CA SER A 54 1.10 -1.29 -17.97
C SER A 54 2.41 -0.60 -17.54
N GLU A 55 2.77 -0.68 -16.26
CA GLU A 55 4.01 -0.10 -15.73
C GLU A 55 5.26 -0.82 -16.26
N LEU A 56 5.23 -2.16 -16.33
CA LEU A 56 6.36 -2.93 -16.87
C LEU A 56 6.59 -2.65 -18.37
N ARG A 57 5.54 -2.38 -19.15
CA ARG A 57 5.65 -1.98 -20.58
C ARG A 57 6.38 -0.65 -20.78
N LYS A 58 6.43 0.22 -19.76
CA LYS A 58 7.20 1.48 -19.81
C LYS A 58 8.71 1.22 -19.75
N ARG A 59 9.14 0.09 -19.19
CA ARG A 59 10.55 -0.21 -18.96
C ARG A 59 11.29 -0.46 -20.26
N ARG A 60 12.57 -0.12 -20.24
CA ARG A 60 13.46 -0.18 -21.40
C ARG A 60 14.81 -0.74 -20.97
N TYR A 61 15.52 -1.34 -21.92
CA TYR A 61 16.90 -1.79 -21.72
C TYR A 61 17.76 -1.41 -22.92
N VAL A 62 19.07 -1.30 -22.70
CA VAL A 62 20.03 -0.98 -23.77
C VAL A 62 20.68 -2.27 -24.27
N TYR A 63 20.64 -2.48 -25.59
CA TYR A 63 21.39 -3.54 -26.26
C TYR A 63 22.06 -2.99 -27.52
N ALA A 64 23.37 -3.18 -27.62
CA ALA A 64 24.19 -2.67 -28.72
C ALA A 64 23.99 -1.15 -28.97
N GLY A 65 23.95 -0.37 -27.89
CA GLY A 65 23.80 1.10 -27.95
C GLY A 65 22.39 1.60 -28.31
N LYS A 66 21.40 0.71 -28.45
CA LYS A 66 20.02 1.06 -28.74
C LYS A 66 19.11 0.71 -27.58
N GLU A 67 18.23 1.64 -27.23
CA GLU A 67 17.16 1.43 -26.27
C GLU A 67 16.04 0.58 -26.88
N ARG A 68 15.53 -0.39 -26.11
CA ARG A 68 14.54 -1.37 -26.57
C ARG A 68 13.49 -1.62 -25.51
N ALA A 69 12.27 -1.89 -25.96
CA ALA A 69 11.20 -2.40 -25.12
C ALA A 69 11.42 -3.89 -24.80
N PHE A 70 10.95 -4.31 -23.64
CA PHE A 70 10.82 -5.73 -23.31
C PHE A 70 9.69 -6.36 -24.13
N SER A 71 9.85 -7.63 -24.48
CA SER A 71 8.82 -8.41 -25.14
C SER A 71 7.63 -8.67 -24.20
N GLU A 72 6.44 -8.84 -24.77
CA GLU A 72 5.24 -9.21 -23.99
C GLU A 72 5.44 -10.53 -23.23
N GLN A 73 6.15 -11.49 -23.83
CA GLN A 73 6.49 -12.75 -23.16
C GLN A 73 7.38 -12.55 -21.93
N ALA A 74 8.37 -11.65 -21.99
CA ALA A 74 9.20 -11.33 -20.84
C ALA A 74 8.37 -10.68 -19.73
N ILE A 75 7.46 -9.77 -20.07
CA ILE A 75 6.54 -9.12 -19.13
C ILE A 75 5.60 -10.15 -18.50
N ASP A 76 5.03 -11.08 -19.29
CA ASP A 76 4.17 -12.17 -18.80
C ASP A 76 4.89 -13.07 -17.80
N ASN A 77 6.15 -13.41 -18.09
CA ASN A 77 6.97 -14.22 -17.19
C ASN A 77 7.22 -13.50 -15.86
N VAL A 78 7.53 -12.20 -15.91
CA VAL A 78 7.73 -11.37 -14.71
C VAL A 78 6.44 -11.24 -13.90
N ILE A 79 5.29 -11.01 -14.54
CA ILE A 79 3.99 -10.95 -13.86
C ILE A 79 3.67 -12.29 -13.19
N THR A 80 3.94 -13.41 -13.88
CA THR A 80 3.71 -14.75 -13.35
C THR A 80 4.57 -15.01 -12.11
N GLU A 81 5.86 -14.66 -12.17
CA GLU A 81 6.79 -14.76 -11.05
C GLU A 81 6.31 -13.91 -9.85
N LEU A 82 6.02 -12.62 -10.09
CA LEU A 82 5.58 -11.70 -9.05
C LEU A 82 4.24 -12.11 -8.43
N CYS A 83 3.30 -12.62 -9.22
CA CYS A 83 1.98 -13.05 -8.74
C CYS A 83 1.98 -14.43 -8.05
N SER A 84 3.12 -15.11 -8.01
CA SER A 84 3.25 -16.46 -7.41
C SER A 84 4.27 -16.46 -6.26
N PRO A 85 4.04 -15.68 -5.19
CA PRO A 85 5.00 -15.58 -4.09
C PRO A 85 5.21 -16.95 -3.43
N ALA A 86 6.45 -17.24 -3.03
CA ALA A 86 6.89 -18.53 -2.50
C ALA A 86 6.39 -18.83 -1.06
N LEU A 87 5.07 -18.73 -0.84
CA LEU A 87 4.43 -18.90 0.47
C LEU A 87 4.55 -20.32 1.04
N ASN A 88 4.81 -21.31 0.18
CA ASN A 88 5.15 -22.67 0.58
C ASN A 88 6.47 -22.74 1.38
N GLU A 89 7.36 -21.76 1.22
CA GLU A 89 8.60 -21.62 2.00
C GLU A 89 8.42 -20.73 3.25
N GLY A 90 7.22 -20.19 3.46
CA GLY A 90 6.87 -19.31 4.56
C GLY A 90 6.79 -17.83 4.15
N LEU A 91 5.96 -17.07 4.88
CA LEU A 91 5.68 -15.66 4.58
C LEU A 91 6.93 -14.78 4.55
N GLY A 92 7.84 -14.96 5.51
CA GLY A 92 9.09 -14.17 5.57
C GLY A 92 9.98 -14.40 4.35
N VAL A 93 10.15 -15.65 3.92
CA VAL A 93 10.92 -16.01 2.73
C VAL A 93 10.27 -15.47 1.46
N ALA A 94 8.95 -15.58 1.36
CA ALA A 94 8.21 -15.00 0.24
C ALA A 94 8.38 -13.47 0.18
N ASN A 95 8.30 -12.78 1.32
CA ASN A 95 8.48 -11.33 1.41
C ASN A 95 9.91 -10.91 1.04
N GLU A 96 10.92 -11.65 1.47
CA GLU A 96 12.33 -11.41 1.11
C GLU A 96 12.57 -11.61 -0.41
N LYS A 97 12.02 -12.66 -1.01
CA LYS A 97 12.13 -12.88 -2.46
C LYS A 97 11.47 -11.74 -3.25
N ILE A 98 10.25 -11.35 -2.88
CA ILE A 98 9.57 -10.22 -3.51
C ILE A 98 10.38 -8.94 -3.33
N TYR A 99 10.88 -8.67 -2.12
CA TYR A 99 11.75 -7.52 -1.87
C TYR A 99 12.98 -7.49 -2.79
N ASN A 100 13.67 -8.63 -2.96
CA ASN A 100 14.80 -8.73 -3.87
C ASN A 100 14.40 -8.47 -5.34
N HIS A 101 13.22 -8.93 -5.78
CA HIS A 101 12.71 -8.60 -7.10
C HIS A 101 12.37 -7.12 -7.26
N LEU A 102 11.85 -6.46 -6.23
CA LEU A 102 11.63 -5.01 -6.24
C LEU A 102 12.96 -4.25 -6.39
N LEU A 103 13.97 -4.63 -5.59
CA LEU A 103 15.24 -3.93 -5.51
C LEU A 103 16.12 -4.15 -6.75
N TYR A 104 16.26 -5.41 -7.17
CA TYR A 104 17.20 -5.80 -8.23
C TYR A 104 16.54 -5.98 -9.59
N GLY A 105 15.21 -6.00 -9.68
CA GLY A 105 14.49 -6.40 -10.88
C GLY A 105 14.58 -7.91 -11.14
N ILE A 106 14.12 -8.32 -12.32
CA ILE A 106 14.08 -9.73 -12.73
C ILE A 106 14.79 -9.90 -14.06
N SER A 107 15.78 -10.79 -14.14
CA SER A 107 16.46 -11.12 -15.39
C SER A 107 15.50 -11.87 -16.33
N VAL A 108 15.30 -11.34 -17.53
CA VAL A 108 14.42 -11.94 -18.54
C VAL A 108 15.20 -12.32 -19.79
N LYS A 109 14.76 -13.37 -20.49
CA LYS A 109 15.38 -13.80 -21.75
C LYS A 109 14.77 -13.01 -22.90
N GLU A 110 15.62 -12.37 -23.69
CA GLU A 110 15.25 -11.61 -24.88
C GLU A 110 16.05 -12.10 -26.09
N PHE A 111 15.50 -11.93 -27.28
CA PHE A 111 16.17 -12.23 -28.55
C PHE A 111 16.18 -10.99 -29.43
N VAL A 112 17.37 -10.49 -29.74
CA VAL A 112 17.57 -9.32 -30.60
C VAL A 112 18.39 -9.74 -31.80
N ASP A 113 17.83 -9.62 -32.99
CA ASP A 113 18.50 -9.96 -34.26
C ASP A 113 19.06 -11.41 -34.25
N GLY A 114 18.30 -12.34 -33.67
CA GLY A 114 18.68 -13.75 -33.52
C GLY A 114 19.67 -14.05 -32.38
N LYS A 115 20.17 -13.02 -31.66
CA LYS A 115 21.08 -13.18 -30.53
C LYS A 115 20.33 -13.14 -29.21
N LYS A 116 20.60 -14.11 -28.33
CA LYS A 116 20.07 -14.14 -26.97
C LYS A 116 20.76 -13.06 -26.11
N THR A 117 19.96 -12.34 -25.33
CA THR A 117 20.41 -11.43 -24.27
C THR A 117 19.55 -11.65 -23.02
N ASN A 118 20.08 -11.31 -21.84
CA ASN A 118 19.36 -11.45 -20.57
C ASN A 118 19.31 -10.12 -19.81
N PRO A 119 18.61 -9.10 -20.32
CA PRO A 119 18.46 -7.84 -19.62
C PRO A 119 17.65 -8.03 -18.33
N THR A 120 17.91 -7.16 -17.36
CA THR A 120 17.13 -7.09 -16.12
C THR A 120 15.96 -6.14 -16.32
N LEU A 121 14.74 -6.62 -16.05
CA LEU A 121 13.52 -5.83 -16.08
C LEU A 121 13.25 -5.27 -14.66
N PRO A 122 13.38 -3.95 -14.45
CA PRO A 122 13.15 -3.34 -13.15
C PRO A 122 11.65 -3.26 -12.84
N VAL A 123 11.25 -3.78 -11.67
CA VAL A 123 9.85 -3.73 -11.21
C VAL A 123 9.49 -2.32 -10.75
N ILE A 124 10.39 -1.68 -10.00
CA ILE A 124 10.30 -0.28 -9.59
C ILE A 124 11.36 0.52 -10.36
N ASP A 125 10.98 1.69 -10.85
CA ASP A 125 11.93 2.68 -11.36
C ASP A 125 12.40 3.54 -10.20
N TRP A 126 13.55 3.18 -9.66
CA TRP A 126 14.11 3.85 -8.50
C TRP A 126 14.80 5.17 -8.83
N ASP A 127 15.15 5.40 -10.09
CA ASP A 127 15.89 6.57 -10.53
C ASP A 127 14.94 7.70 -10.93
N ASN A 128 13.75 7.36 -11.41
CA ASN A 128 12.67 8.30 -11.66
C ASN A 128 11.36 7.86 -10.97
N PRO A 129 11.13 8.27 -9.70
CA PRO A 129 9.93 7.93 -8.95
C PRO A 129 8.62 8.23 -9.69
N ALA A 130 8.56 9.31 -10.47
CA ALA A 130 7.37 9.71 -11.23
C ALA A 130 7.03 8.74 -12.39
N ASN A 131 7.95 7.85 -12.77
CA ASN A 131 7.72 6.79 -13.74
C ASN A 131 7.12 5.51 -13.11
N ASN A 132 6.66 5.59 -11.86
CA ASN A 132 5.87 4.55 -11.19
C ASN A 132 4.43 5.04 -11.00
N SER A 133 3.50 4.11 -10.88
CA SER A 133 2.13 4.41 -10.45
C SER A 133 1.97 4.21 -8.95
N PHE A 134 1.28 5.16 -8.32
CA PHE A 134 0.94 5.14 -6.90
C PHE A 134 -0.58 5.15 -6.78
N LEU A 135 -1.14 4.01 -6.39
CA LEU A 135 -2.59 3.81 -6.30
C LEU A 135 -2.96 3.44 -4.87
N PHE A 136 -4.17 3.77 -4.42
CA PHE A 136 -4.68 3.26 -3.16
C PHE A 136 -6.16 2.94 -3.27
N THR A 137 -6.62 2.04 -2.43
CA THR A 137 -8.03 1.69 -2.29
C THR A 137 -8.34 1.48 -0.82
N GLU A 138 -9.62 1.44 -0.48
CA GLU A 138 -10.08 1.11 0.86
C GLU A 138 -10.88 -0.19 0.87
N GLU A 139 -11.20 -0.69 2.06
CA GLU A 139 -12.11 -1.83 2.26
C GLU A 139 -11.71 -3.03 1.38
N TYR A 140 -10.39 -3.30 1.31
CA TYR A 140 -9.81 -4.17 0.30
C TYR A 140 -10.12 -5.63 0.59
N ASN A 141 -11.18 -6.17 -0.03
CA ASN A 141 -11.64 -7.52 0.27
C ASN A 141 -10.69 -8.58 -0.31
N VAL A 142 -10.15 -9.44 0.55
CA VAL A 142 -9.18 -10.49 0.21
C VAL A 142 -9.62 -11.82 0.80
N GLN A 143 -9.72 -12.84 -0.06
CA GLN A 143 -10.11 -14.19 0.33
C GLN A 143 -9.00 -14.84 1.15
N ARG A 144 -9.35 -15.53 2.23
CA ARG A 144 -8.37 -16.22 3.08
C ARG A 144 -7.82 -17.47 2.39
N THR A 145 -6.55 -17.79 2.63
CA THR A 145 -5.88 -18.96 2.07
C THR A 145 -6.61 -20.24 2.49
N GLY A 146 -7.01 -21.05 1.50
CA GLY A 146 -7.68 -22.33 1.74
C GLY A 146 -9.10 -22.23 2.33
N ARG A 147 -9.69 -21.03 2.34
CA ARG A 147 -11.03 -20.79 2.89
C ARG A 147 -11.86 -19.92 1.94
N VAL A 148 -13.18 -19.86 2.20
CA VAL A 148 -14.12 -19.04 1.42
C VAL A 148 -14.41 -17.68 2.05
N ASP A 149 -14.03 -17.48 3.31
CA ASP A 149 -14.23 -16.23 4.03
C ASP A 149 -13.08 -15.25 3.79
N HIS A 150 -13.30 -13.97 4.14
CA HIS A 150 -12.43 -12.87 3.75
C HIS A 150 -11.86 -12.11 4.94
N ARG A 151 -10.72 -11.46 4.70
CA ARG A 151 -10.25 -10.31 5.47
C ARG A 151 -10.35 -9.07 4.61
N ARG A 152 -10.47 -7.93 5.29
CA ARG A 152 -10.70 -6.65 4.62
C ARG A 152 -9.86 -5.59 5.32
N PRO A 153 -8.60 -5.39 4.91
CA PRO A 153 -7.81 -4.27 5.38
C PRO A 153 -8.46 -2.94 5.01
N ASP A 154 -8.36 -1.97 5.90
CA ASP A 154 -9.07 -0.70 5.75
C ASP A 154 -8.55 0.14 4.58
N ILE A 155 -7.22 0.21 4.38
CA ILE A 155 -6.60 0.89 3.23
C ILE A 155 -5.39 0.07 2.74
N VAL A 156 -5.26 -0.07 1.41
CA VAL A 156 -4.10 -0.69 0.77
C VAL A 156 -3.53 0.25 -0.30
N CYS A 157 -2.23 0.47 -0.22
CA CYS A 157 -1.46 1.31 -1.13
C CYS A 157 -0.60 0.44 -2.05
N PHE A 158 -0.67 0.71 -3.35
CA PHE A 158 -0.02 -0.03 -4.42
C PHE A 158 1.03 0.81 -5.13
N VAL A 159 2.19 0.21 -5.38
CA VAL A 159 3.18 0.77 -6.31
C VAL A 159 3.28 -0.17 -7.49
N ASN A 160 3.04 0.34 -8.69
CA ASN A 160 2.98 -0.46 -9.93
C ASN A 160 2.03 -1.67 -9.82
N GLY A 161 0.92 -1.52 -9.09
CA GLY A 161 -0.06 -2.57 -8.87
C GLY A 161 0.30 -3.60 -7.80
N LEU A 162 1.47 -3.50 -7.15
CA LEU A 162 1.88 -4.37 -6.05
C LEU A 162 1.52 -3.73 -4.68
N PRO A 163 0.87 -4.45 -3.74
CA PRO A 163 0.40 -3.87 -2.47
C PRO A 163 1.56 -3.69 -1.48
N LEU A 164 2.18 -2.51 -1.49
CA LEU A 164 3.40 -2.24 -0.70
C LEU A 164 3.12 -1.64 0.68
N ALA A 165 1.93 -1.08 0.93
CA ALA A 165 1.56 -0.65 2.28
C ALA A 165 0.12 -1.00 2.63
N VAL A 166 -0.09 -1.39 3.90
CA VAL A 166 -1.40 -1.77 4.44
C VAL A 166 -1.66 -0.96 5.71
N ILE A 167 -2.83 -0.36 5.81
CA ILE A 167 -3.23 0.51 6.92
C ILE A 167 -4.51 -0.04 7.53
N GLU A 168 -4.50 -0.25 8.84
CA GLU A 168 -5.69 -0.54 9.63
C GLU A 168 -6.08 0.72 10.42
N ALA A 169 -7.24 1.28 10.13
CA ALA A 169 -7.79 2.46 10.78
C ALA A 169 -8.70 2.03 11.93
N LYS A 170 -8.69 2.74 13.05
CA LYS A 170 -9.55 2.46 14.21
C LYS A 170 -10.14 3.75 14.74
N ARG A 171 -11.26 3.68 15.46
CA ARG A 171 -11.76 4.88 16.15
C ARG A 171 -10.78 5.34 17.25
N PRO A 172 -10.74 6.63 17.61
CA PRO A 172 -9.92 7.12 18.72
C PRO A 172 -10.43 6.65 20.10
N ASP A 173 -11.73 6.35 20.22
CA ASP A 173 -12.40 6.20 21.51
C ASP A 173 -12.41 4.75 22.04
N ASN A 174 -11.85 4.58 23.25
CA ASN A 174 -12.00 3.38 24.08
C ASN A 174 -13.23 3.47 24.98
N HIS A 175 -14.42 3.31 24.43
CA HIS A 175 -15.58 3.07 25.30
C HIS A 175 -15.49 1.67 25.94
N GLY A 176 -15.12 1.66 27.23
CA GLY A 176 -15.17 0.52 28.16
C GLY A 176 -13.92 -0.35 28.19
N ASN A 177 -13.00 -0.10 29.12
CA ASN A 177 -11.87 -0.97 29.56
C ASN A 177 -11.07 -1.74 28.48
N LYS A 178 -11.15 -1.35 27.21
CA LYS A 178 -10.36 -1.92 26.11
C LYS A 178 -9.08 -1.11 25.97
N GLY A 179 -7.95 -1.79 25.72
CA GLY A 179 -6.65 -1.16 25.51
C GLY A 179 -6.63 -0.21 24.30
N PRO A 180 -5.54 0.54 24.06
CA PRO A 180 -5.44 1.53 22.99
C PRO A 180 -5.99 1.03 21.64
N THR A 181 -6.77 1.85 20.92
CA THR A 181 -7.39 1.40 19.66
C THR A 181 -6.38 1.10 18.54
N ILE A 182 -5.19 1.72 18.61
CA ILE A 182 -4.03 1.38 17.76
C ILE A 182 -3.61 -0.08 17.95
N ASP A 183 -3.66 -0.59 19.18
CA ASP A 183 -3.27 -1.97 19.49
C ASP A 183 -4.20 -2.98 18.81
N GLU A 184 -5.47 -2.62 18.61
CA GLU A 184 -6.43 -3.41 17.85
C GLU A 184 -6.03 -3.49 16.37
N GLY A 185 -5.67 -2.38 15.74
CA GLY A 185 -5.22 -2.38 14.35
C GLY A 185 -3.89 -3.11 14.15
N ILE A 186 -2.94 -2.99 15.10
CA ILE A 186 -1.72 -3.81 15.11
C ILE A 186 -2.08 -5.30 15.21
N SER A 187 -2.98 -5.66 16.12
CA SER A 187 -3.43 -7.05 16.30
C SER A 187 -4.11 -7.60 15.04
N GLN A 188 -4.85 -6.77 14.31
CA GLN A 188 -5.44 -7.16 13.03
C GLN A 188 -4.37 -7.40 11.96
N ASN A 189 -3.39 -6.49 11.81
CA ASN A 189 -2.23 -6.69 10.94
C ASN A 189 -1.48 -8.01 11.24
N LEU A 190 -1.23 -8.31 12.51
CA LEU A 190 -0.52 -9.53 12.93
C LEU A 190 -1.35 -10.79 12.69
N ARG A 191 -2.65 -10.75 12.97
CA ARG A 191 -3.55 -11.87 12.69
C ARG A 191 -3.61 -12.13 11.19
N ASN A 192 -3.79 -11.10 10.38
CA ASN A 192 -4.00 -11.24 8.93
C ASN A 192 -2.79 -11.87 8.20
N GLN A 193 -1.60 -11.88 8.82
CA GLN A 193 -0.38 -12.53 8.32
C GLN A 193 -0.30 -14.05 8.57
N ARG A 194 -1.22 -14.64 9.36
CA ARG A 194 -1.18 -16.09 9.65
C ARG A 194 -1.47 -16.92 8.40
N ASN A 195 -1.00 -18.17 8.38
CA ASN A 195 -1.07 -19.04 7.21
C ASN A 195 -2.48 -19.26 6.66
N ASP A 196 -3.50 -19.30 7.52
CA ASP A 196 -4.91 -19.51 7.16
C ASP A 196 -5.70 -18.19 7.06
N GLU A 197 -4.99 -17.06 6.99
CA GLU A 197 -5.54 -15.71 6.84
C GLU A 197 -5.23 -15.17 5.44
N ILE A 198 -4.63 -13.99 5.29
CA ILE A 198 -4.30 -13.42 3.99
C ILE A 198 -2.79 -13.16 3.82
N PRO A 199 -1.92 -14.15 4.11
CA PRO A 199 -0.47 -13.97 4.07
C PRO A 199 0.03 -13.60 2.67
N HIS A 200 -0.69 -13.98 1.62
CA HIS A 200 -0.38 -13.63 0.25
C HIS A 200 -0.44 -12.12 -0.03
N LEU A 201 -1.23 -11.33 0.72
CA LEU A 201 -1.14 -9.86 0.67
C LEU A 201 0.18 -9.36 1.28
N PHE A 202 0.55 -9.92 2.44
CA PHE A 202 1.72 -9.50 3.20
C PHE A 202 3.04 -10.02 2.61
N ALA A 203 3.00 -10.88 1.60
CA ALA A 203 4.18 -11.24 0.81
C ALA A 203 4.77 -10.03 0.06
N TYR A 204 4.00 -8.96 -0.16
CA TYR A 204 4.46 -7.77 -0.86
C TYR A 204 4.66 -6.56 0.06
N ALA A 205 3.98 -6.54 1.21
CA ALA A 205 3.96 -5.38 2.08
C ALA A 205 5.36 -4.99 2.58
N GLN A 206 5.72 -3.72 2.36
CA GLN A 206 6.93 -3.10 2.85
C GLN A 206 6.68 -2.44 4.20
N LEU A 207 5.61 -1.65 4.31
CA LEU A 207 5.23 -0.96 5.54
C LEU A 207 3.79 -1.32 5.94
N LEU A 208 3.59 -1.47 7.24
CA LEU A 208 2.29 -1.71 7.86
C LEU A 208 1.98 -0.58 8.83
N PHE A 209 0.71 -0.19 8.90
CA PHE A 209 0.28 0.94 9.72
C PHE A 209 -0.95 0.56 10.55
N SER A 210 -1.02 1.15 11.74
CA SER A 210 -2.26 1.26 12.51
C SER A 210 -2.45 2.70 12.94
N ILE A 211 -3.62 3.25 12.64
CA ILE A 211 -3.94 4.67 12.83
C ILE A 211 -5.31 4.83 13.52
N ASN A 212 -5.54 5.94 14.23
CA ASN A 212 -6.83 6.16 14.90
C ASN A 212 -7.38 7.60 14.86
N GLY A 213 -6.92 8.41 13.93
CA GLY A 213 -7.29 9.82 13.78
C GLY A 213 -6.45 10.77 14.61
N ALA A 214 -5.89 10.32 15.74
CA ALA A 214 -5.04 11.13 16.61
C ALA A 214 -3.58 10.66 16.61
N ASP A 215 -3.37 9.34 16.67
CA ASP A 215 -2.08 8.67 16.79
C ASP A 215 -1.87 7.66 15.66
N GLY A 216 -0.63 7.23 15.49
CA GLY A 216 -0.24 6.24 14.50
C GLY A 216 0.95 5.41 14.94
N ARG A 217 0.99 4.14 14.52
CA ARG A 217 2.16 3.27 14.64
C ARG A 217 2.44 2.60 13.31
N TYR A 218 3.72 2.33 13.06
CA TYR A 218 4.16 1.58 11.91
C TYR A 218 5.04 0.39 12.30
N GLY A 219 5.15 -0.55 11.37
CA GLY A 219 6.05 -1.70 11.41
C GLY A 219 6.19 -2.30 10.00
N THR A 220 6.81 -3.46 9.91
CA THR A 220 6.97 -4.23 8.68
C THR A 220 6.26 -5.57 8.80
N GLN A 221 6.25 -6.34 7.71
CA GLN A 221 5.87 -7.75 7.75
C GLN A 221 6.66 -8.46 8.87
N GLY A 222 5.94 -9.09 9.78
CA GLY A 222 6.52 -9.91 10.85
C GLY A 222 6.95 -9.16 12.10
N THR A 223 6.91 -7.81 12.12
CA THR A 223 7.26 -7.04 13.32
C THR A 223 6.38 -7.42 14.51
N PRO A 224 6.93 -7.99 15.59
CA PRO A 224 6.17 -8.29 16.80
C PRO A 224 5.53 -7.03 17.39
N PHE A 225 4.36 -7.19 18.01
CA PHE A 225 3.54 -6.11 18.59
C PHE A 225 4.35 -5.04 19.34
N LYS A 226 5.27 -5.44 20.24
CA LYS A 226 6.06 -4.54 21.09
C LYS A 226 7.07 -3.65 20.35
N PHE A 227 7.35 -3.93 19.07
CA PHE A 227 8.31 -3.19 18.26
C PHE A 227 7.65 -2.25 17.24
N TRP A 228 6.31 -2.19 17.23
CA TRP A 228 5.58 -1.17 16.49
C TRP A 228 5.86 0.20 17.10
N SER A 229 6.24 1.15 16.25
CA SER A 229 6.87 2.40 16.70
C SER A 229 6.13 3.63 16.18
N ARG A 230 6.32 4.77 16.86
CA ARG A 230 5.99 6.09 16.31
C ARG A 230 7.10 6.51 15.37
N TRP A 231 6.74 7.21 14.29
CA TRP A 231 7.73 7.89 13.48
C TRP A 231 8.09 9.23 14.10
N ARG A 232 9.37 9.58 14.06
CA ARG A 232 9.84 10.92 14.39
C ARG A 232 10.44 11.50 13.11
N GLU A 233 9.76 12.52 12.59
CA GLU A 233 10.22 13.22 11.41
C GLU A 233 11.25 14.29 11.78
N GLU A 234 12.31 14.40 10.98
CA GLU A 234 13.38 15.38 11.16
C GLU A 234 13.51 16.33 9.96
N ASP A 235 13.06 15.91 8.77
CA ASP A 235 13.27 16.66 7.52
C ASP A 235 12.05 17.53 7.14
N ILE A 236 10.83 17.08 7.43
CA ILE A 236 9.60 17.82 7.10
C ILE A 236 9.25 18.78 8.26
N CYS A 237 9.10 20.06 7.93
CA CYS A 237 8.82 21.10 8.92
C CYS A 237 7.31 21.31 9.16
N GLU A 238 6.95 21.92 10.30
CA GLU A 238 5.54 22.17 10.67
C GLU A 238 4.70 22.89 9.59
N PRO A 239 5.20 23.95 8.91
CA PRO A 239 4.44 24.59 7.84
C PRO A 239 4.12 23.66 6.67
N GLU A 240 5.03 22.73 6.34
CA GLU A 240 4.83 21.78 5.24
C GLU A 240 3.78 20.73 5.61
N PHE A 241 3.83 20.17 6.83
CA PHE A 241 2.78 19.29 7.33
C PHE A 241 1.41 19.99 7.30
N TYR A 242 1.36 21.24 7.75
CA TYR A 242 0.15 22.03 7.77
C TYR A 242 -0.42 22.27 6.37
N ALA A 243 0.43 22.62 5.41
CA ALA A 243 0.04 22.84 4.02
C ALA A 243 -0.49 21.57 3.36
N LEU A 244 0.14 20.41 3.60
CA LEU A 244 -0.31 19.13 3.07
C LEU A 244 -1.64 18.68 3.69
N LYS A 245 -1.81 18.88 5.00
CA LYS A 245 -3.05 18.56 5.71
C LYS A 245 -4.23 19.39 5.19
N ASN A 246 -4.01 20.68 4.95
CA ASN A 246 -5.06 21.65 4.63
C ASN A 246 -5.22 21.93 3.13
N LYS A 247 -4.57 21.16 2.27
CA LYS A 247 -4.84 21.19 0.82
C LYS A 247 -6.32 20.84 0.58
N THR A 248 -6.90 21.42 -0.47
CA THR A 248 -8.30 21.17 -0.83
C THR A 248 -8.40 20.15 -1.94
N LEU A 249 -9.43 19.30 -1.87
CA LEU A 249 -9.82 18.43 -2.98
C LEU A 249 -10.61 19.24 -4.00
N ASP A 250 -10.25 19.12 -5.27
CA ASP A 250 -11.10 19.59 -6.36
C ASP A 250 -12.35 18.68 -6.53
N GLU A 251 -13.31 19.13 -7.34
CA GLU A 251 -14.56 18.40 -7.54
C GLU A 251 -14.35 17.00 -8.18
N SER A 252 -13.33 16.84 -9.02
CA SER A 252 -13.00 15.54 -9.62
C SER A 252 -12.44 14.56 -8.58
N ALA A 253 -11.58 15.05 -7.69
CA ALA A 253 -11.02 14.29 -6.59
C ALA A 253 -12.12 13.89 -5.57
N LYS A 254 -13.02 14.82 -5.23
CA LYS A 254 -14.18 14.51 -4.38
C LYS A 254 -15.06 13.45 -5.03
N ALA A 255 -15.42 13.60 -6.30
CA ALA A 255 -16.20 12.60 -7.01
C ALA A 255 -15.51 11.23 -6.97
N THR A 256 -14.19 11.18 -7.19
CA THR A 256 -13.41 9.94 -7.17
C THR A 256 -13.41 9.27 -5.79
N LEU A 257 -13.27 10.05 -4.71
CA LEU A 257 -13.16 9.53 -3.33
C LEU A 257 -14.49 9.20 -2.65
N PHE A 258 -15.60 9.82 -3.08
CA PHE A 258 -16.88 9.74 -2.37
C PHE A 258 -18.03 9.12 -3.18
N THR A 259 -17.95 8.99 -4.50
CA THR A 259 -19.10 8.48 -5.30
C THR A 259 -19.51 7.06 -4.94
N HIS A 260 -18.57 6.19 -4.56
CA HIS A 260 -18.87 4.82 -4.13
C HIS A 260 -19.34 4.73 -2.66
N ARG A 261 -19.33 5.85 -1.93
CA ARG A 261 -19.74 5.93 -0.52
C ARG A 261 -21.17 6.47 -0.38
N PRO A 262 -21.81 6.25 0.78
CA PRO A 262 -23.02 7.00 1.13
C PRO A 262 -22.79 8.52 1.06
N GLY A 263 -23.71 9.25 0.44
CA GLY A 263 -23.57 10.71 0.25
C GLY A 263 -23.49 11.54 1.55
N GLN A 264 -23.82 10.95 2.70
CA GLN A 264 -23.60 11.58 4.01
C GLN A 264 -22.10 11.76 4.33
N ASP A 265 -21.23 10.90 3.80
CA ASP A 265 -19.80 10.90 4.10
C ASP A 265 -19.12 12.08 3.42
N GLN A 266 -19.52 12.38 2.18
CA GLN A 266 -19.10 13.60 1.48
C GLN A 266 -19.56 14.85 2.23
N LYS A 267 -20.84 14.91 2.63
CA LYS A 267 -21.38 16.04 3.39
C LYS A 267 -20.64 16.24 4.71
N TRP A 268 -20.31 15.16 5.40
CA TRP A 268 -19.52 15.22 6.63
C TRP A 268 -18.13 15.81 6.36
N TYR A 269 -17.44 15.35 5.31
CA TYR A 269 -16.13 15.88 4.92
C TYR A 269 -16.19 17.37 4.55
N GLU A 270 -17.20 17.77 3.78
CA GLU A 270 -17.43 19.17 3.41
C GLU A 270 -17.66 20.05 4.64
N ASN A 271 -18.45 19.58 5.61
CA ASN A 271 -18.66 20.28 6.88
C ASN A 271 -17.38 20.37 7.72
N LEU A 272 -16.54 19.32 7.72
CA LEU A 272 -15.26 19.33 8.42
C LEU A 272 -14.35 20.44 7.90
N ILE A 273 -14.16 20.51 6.58
CA ILE A 273 -13.26 21.50 5.96
C ILE A 273 -13.89 22.91 5.94
N ALA A 274 -15.21 23.03 5.98
CA ALA A 274 -15.89 24.32 6.15
C ALA A 274 -15.70 24.91 7.57
N GLY A 275 -15.34 24.07 8.54
CA GLY A 275 -15.01 24.48 9.91
C GLY A 275 -13.71 25.28 10.06
N GLY A 276 -12.92 25.39 8.99
CA GLY A 276 -11.64 26.08 8.96
C GLY A 276 -10.46 25.13 8.79
N GLU A 277 -9.25 25.65 9.00
CA GLU A 277 -8.03 24.86 8.89
C GLU A 277 -7.92 23.82 10.02
N LEU A 278 -7.51 22.61 9.65
CA LEU A 278 -7.39 21.45 10.51
C LEU A 278 -5.98 21.40 11.13
N ALA A 279 -5.93 21.08 12.42
CA ALA A 279 -4.67 20.78 13.09
C ALA A 279 -4.05 19.48 12.55
N VAL A 280 -2.71 19.45 12.51
CA VAL A 280 -1.93 18.27 12.14
C VAL A 280 -1.88 17.30 13.32
N THR A 281 -2.28 16.04 13.09
CA THR A 281 -2.23 14.95 14.09
C THR A 281 -1.00 14.07 13.91
N GLU A 282 -0.69 13.21 14.88
CA GLU A 282 0.41 12.24 14.74
C GLU A 282 0.13 11.18 13.68
N GLN A 283 -1.14 10.87 13.41
CA GLN A 283 -1.53 10.10 12.23
C GLN A 283 -1.10 10.82 10.95
N ASP A 284 -1.44 12.11 10.81
CA ASP A 284 -1.13 12.87 9.61
C ASP A 284 0.38 12.95 9.37
N ARG A 285 1.16 13.21 10.45
CA ARG A 285 2.62 13.21 10.40
C ARG A 285 3.17 11.88 9.91
N LEU A 286 2.73 10.78 10.51
CA LEU A 286 3.17 9.44 10.14
C LEU A 286 2.92 9.15 8.66
N LEU A 287 1.73 9.46 8.16
CA LEU A 287 1.35 9.19 6.77
C LEU A 287 2.11 10.11 5.80
N ILE A 288 2.26 11.40 6.09
CA ILE A 288 3.05 12.33 5.26
C ILE A 288 4.51 11.87 5.18
N SER A 289 5.10 11.53 6.32
CA SER A 289 6.49 11.12 6.44
C SER A 289 6.82 9.83 5.71
N LEU A 290 5.95 8.81 5.80
CA LEU A 290 6.28 7.46 5.30
C LEU A 290 5.57 7.08 4.01
N LEU A 291 4.49 7.78 3.63
CA LEU A 291 3.69 7.46 2.45
C LEU A 291 3.71 8.55 1.39
N SER A 292 4.51 9.61 1.48
CA SER A 292 4.80 10.35 0.25
C SER A 292 5.48 9.40 -0.76
N PRO A 293 5.13 9.43 -2.06
CA PRO A 293 5.66 8.50 -3.06
C PRO A 293 7.18 8.35 -3.03
N ALA A 294 7.91 9.46 -2.91
CA ALA A 294 9.36 9.45 -2.81
C ALA A 294 9.85 8.79 -1.50
N ARG A 295 9.27 9.13 -0.34
CA ARG A 295 9.66 8.53 0.94
C ARG A 295 9.37 7.05 1.02
N LEU A 296 8.21 6.59 0.53
CA LEU A 296 7.91 5.16 0.52
C LEU A 296 8.96 4.38 -0.28
N LEU A 297 9.36 4.89 -1.44
CA LEU A 297 10.41 4.27 -2.25
C LEU A 297 11.77 4.33 -1.56
N GLU A 298 12.14 5.48 -0.99
CA GLU A 298 13.40 5.64 -0.25
C GLU A 298 13.49 4.69 0.95
N MET A 299 12.46 4.65 1.79
CA MET A 299 12.34 3.74 2.93
C MET A 299 12.46 2.28 2.49
N SER A 300 11.74 1.91 1.42
CA SER A 300 11.79 0.56 0.87
C SER A 300 13.18 0.21 0.31
N ARG A 301 13.88 1.16 -0.33
CA ARG A 301 15.17 0.89 -0.98
C ARG A 301 16.34 0.86 -0.01
N TYR A 302 16.37 1.78 0.95
CA TYR A 302 17.58 2.05 1.75
C TYR A 302 17.45 1.70 3.23
N PHE A 303 16.23 1.61 3.75
CA PHE A 303 16.00 1.44 5.19
C PHE A 303 15.36 0.10 5.55
N VAL A 304 14.77 -0.60 4.59
CA VAL A 304 14.32 -1.98 4.78
C VAL A 304 15.51 -2.95 4.68
N LEU A 305 15.68 -3.79 5.71
CA LEU A 305 16.73 -4.81 5.75
C LEU A 305 16.18 -6.16 6.24
N PHE A 306 16.76 -7.25 5.73
CA PHE A 306 16.44 -8.61 6.18
C PHE A 306 17.59 -9.15 7.03
N ASP A 307 17.35 -9.27 8.33
CA ASP A 307 18.26 -9.94 9.25
C ASP A 307 17.87 -11.40 9.42
N LYS A 308 18.87 -12.30 9.42
CA LYS A 308 18.62 -13.76 9.51
C LYS A 308 17.97 -14.21 10.82
N LYS A 309 18.07 -13.43 11.91
CA LYS A 309 17.51 -13.75 13.22
C LYS A 309 16.21 -13.00 13.50
N VAL A 310 16.14 -11.73 13.10
CA VAL A 310 15.03 -10.83 13.44
C VAL A 310 14.00 -10.72 12.31
N GLY A 311 14.37 -11.10 11.09
CA GLY A 311 13.53 -10.96 9.91
C GLY A 311 13.63 -9.56 9.31
N LYS A 312 12.52 -9.08 8.75
CA LYS A 312 12.45 -7.75 8.12
C LYS A 312 12.39 -6.64 9.16
N VAL A 313 13.24 -5.63 8.99
CA VAL A 313 13.32 -4.44 9.85
C VAL A 313 13.33 -3.20 8.96
N VAL A 314 12.83 -2.09 9.49
CA VAL A 314 12.89 -0.75 8.89
C VAL A 314 13.29 0.26 9.94
#